data_AF-Q98SA8-F1
#
_entry.id   AF-Q98SA8-F1
#
_cell.length_a   1.000
_cell.length_b   1.000
_cell.length_c   1.000
_cell.angle_alpha   90.00
_cell.angle_beta   90.00
_cell.angle_gamma   90.00
#
_symmetry.space_group_name_H-M   'P 1'
#
loop_
_entity.id
_entity.type
_entity.pdbx_description
1 polymer ?
#
loop_
_entity_poly.entity_id
_entity_poly.type
_entity_poly.pdbx_seq_one_letter_code
_entity_poly.pdbx_strand_id
1 'polypeptide(L)'
;MYRQDFLILKLNKTLFIMIEICRSQFKVEHIENYSFGNDKQGNNMQNNFFKVSKIFSKEIYGQSEFFLDYNSEIYKIQNEDILDVLIIGFSNQISDFNSFELESNNENINLIKEYIREFEYVMQGMIFHTGLEKNLFFFYTSFGGLILKFYSNRNYSKDPLLMDYNIFLFIRKAKV
;
A
#
# COMPACT_ATOMS: atom_id res chain seq x y z
N MET A 1 -19.85 -11.97 6.96
CA MET A 1 -18.95 -12.07 8.14
C MET A 1 -17.57 -12.39 7.59
N TYR A 2 -16.73 -11.37 7.37
CA TYR A 2 -15.38 -11.57 6.85
C TYR A 2 -14.45 -11.85 8.02
N ARG A 3 -13.77 -13.00 7.99
CA ARG A 3 -12.69 -13.34 8.91
C ARG A 3 -11.47 -12.52 8.45
N GLN A 4 -11.00 -11.59 9.26
CA GLN A 4 -9.64 -11.09 9.10
C GLN A 4 -8.73 -12.12 9.75
N ASP A 5 -7.94 -12.80 8.93
CA ASP A 5 -6.93 -13.73 9.42
C ASP A 5 -5.74 -12.88 9.91
N PHE A 6 -5.67 -12.69 11.23
CA PHE A 6 -4.50 -12.08 11.86
C PHE A 6 -3.38 -13.11 11.87
N LEU A 7 -2.23 -12.75 11.32
CA LEU A 7 -1.04 -13.58 11.41
C LEU A 7 -0.10 -12.96 12.44
N ILE A 8 0.16 -13.70 13.51
CA ILE A 8 1.11 -13.29 14.54
C ILE A 8 2.50 -13.76 14.09
N LEU A 9 3.40 -12.80 13.89
CA LEU A 9 4.79 -13.06 13.51
C LEU A 9 5.70 -12.96 14.73
N LYS A 10 6.69 -13.85 14.85
CA LYS A 10 7.76 -13.75 15.83
C LYS A 10 9.10 -13.66 15.12
N LEU A 11 9.79 -12.53 15.27
CA LEU A 11 11.13 -12.29 14.74
C LEU A 11 12.03 -11.85 15.89
N ASN A 12 13.10 -12.60 16.16
CA ASN A 12 14.12 -12.24 17.16
C ASN A 12 13.58 -11.78 18.54
N LYS A 13 12.58 -12.49 19.07
CA LYS A 13 11.86 -12.21 20.34
C LYS A 13 10.85 -11.06 20.30
N THR A 14 10.70 -10.36 19.18
CA THR A 14 9.65 -9.36 18.97
C THR A 14 8.46 -10.01 18.29
N LEU A 15 7.27 -9.78 18.84
CA LEU A 15 6.02 -10.18 18.21
C LEU A 15 5.54 -9.06 17.29
N PHE A 16 4.97 -9.42 16.14
CA PHE A 16 4.32 -8.50 15.23
C PHE A 16 2.95 -9.04 14.89
N ILE A 17 1.97 -8.16 14.73
CA ILE A 17 0.67 -8.54 14.16
C ILE A 17 0.69 -8.09 12.71
N MET A 18 0.56 -9.05 11.80
CA MET A 18 0.41 -8.83 10.37
C MET A 18 -1.07 -8.87 10.01
N ILE A 19 -1.52 -7.86 9.27
CA ILE A 19 -2.90 -7.70 8.85
C ILE A 19 -2.92 -7.44 7.35
N GLU A 20 -3.65 -8.28 6.61
CA GLU A 20 -3.99 -7.95 5.22
C GLU A 20 -5.05 -6.85 5.24
N ILE A 21 -4.66 -5.66 4.80
CA ILE A 21 -5.56 -4.49 4.70
C ILE A 21 -6.38 -4.62 3.43
N CYS A 22 -5.70 -4.86 2.30
CA CYS A 22 -6.33 -4.95 1.01
C CYS A 22 -5.61 -5.98 0.16
N ARG A 23 -6.38 -6.82 -0.54
CA ARG A 23 -5.93 -7.60 -1.68
C ARG A 23 -7.02 -7.51 -2.74
N SER A 24 -6.76 -6.82 -3.84
CA SER A 24 -7.76 -6.60 -4.89
C SER A 24 -7.12 -6.14 -6.20
N GLN A 25 -7.97 -6.03 -7.23
CA GLN A 25 -7.59 -5.51 -8.53
C GLN A 25 -8.11 -4.10 -8.71
N PHE A 26 -7.24 -3.20 -9.15
CA PHE A 26 -7.54 -1.79 -9.37
C PHE A 26 -7.26 -1.42 -10.81
N LYS A 27 -8.17 -0.67 -11.43
CA LYS A 27 -7.96 -0.09 -12.74
C LYS A 27 -7.40 1.32 -12.59
N VAL A 28 -6.36 1.64 -13.36
CA VAL A 28 -5.78 2.98 -13.41
C VAL A 28 -6.67 3.89 -14.24
N GLU A 29 -7.26 4.90 -13.60
CA GLU A 29 -8.18 5.84 -14.25
C GLU A 29 -7.43 7.06 -14.80
N HIS A 30 -6.41 7.51 -14.07
CA HIS A 30 -5.69 8.74 -14.39
C HIS A 30 -4.27 8.72 -13.85
N ILE A 31 -3.34 9.32 -14.59
CA ILE A 31 -1.94 9.52 -14.18
C ILE A 31 -1.57 11.00 -14.32
N GLU A 32 -1.13 11.60 -13.22
CA GLU A 32 -0.58 12.94 -13.16
C GLU A 32 0.94 12.86 -13.16
N ASN A 33 1.59 13.55 -14.11
CA ASN A 33 3.04 13.70 -14.11
C ASN A 33 3.41 15.02 -13.44
N TYR A 34 4.23 14.96 -12.40
CA TYR A 34 4.71 16.16 -11.73
C TYR A 34 5.61 16.95 -12.68
N SER A 35 5.15 18.12 -13.12
CA SER A 35 5.98 19.06 -13.87
C SER A 35 6.47 20.16 -12.93
N PHE A 36 7.74 20.13 -12.54
CA PHE A 36 8.35 21.32 -11.94
C PHE A 36 8.67 22.29 -13.06
N GLY A 37 7.88 23.37 -13.15
CA GLY A 37 8.10 24.43 -14.12
C GLY A 37 9.42 25.15 -13.85
N ASN A 38 10.36 25.01 -14.79
CA ASN A 38 11.36 26.05 -15.02
C ASN A 38 10.67 27.18 -15.79
N ASP A 39 9.98 28.06 -15.08
CA ASP A 39 9.62 29.33 -15.68
C ASP A 39 10.82 30.28 -15.66
N LYS A 40 11.23 30.63 -16.88
CA LYS A 40 12.14 31.71 -17.29
C LYS A 40 13.62 31.36 -17.44
N GLN A 41 13.93 30.54 -18.44
CA GLN A 41 14.83 30.97 -19.54
C GLN A 41 14.76 29.96 -20.68
N GLY A 42 14.46 30.47 -21.87
CA GLY A 42 14.33 29.67 -23.08
C GLY A 42 15.62 28.92 -23.38
N ASN A 43 15.50 27.59 -23.51
CA ASN A 43 16.23 26.78 -24.46
C ASN A 43 15.56 25.41 -24.56
N ASN A 44 15.34 24.99 -25.80
CA ASN A 44 14.72 23.73 -26.18
C ASN A 44 15.52 22.52 -25.69
N MET A 45 15.23 22.03 -24.48
CA MET A 45 15.51 20.66 -24.06
C MET A 45 14.29 20.11 -23.33
N GLN A 46 13.35 19.54 -24.09
CA GLN A 46 12.29 18.66 -23.59
C GLN A 46 12.90 17.37 -23.04
N ASN A 47 13.60 17.46 -21.91
CA ASN A 47 14.07 16.31 -21.16
C ASN A 47 13.30 16.28 -19.84
N ASN A 48 12.00 15.99 -19.95
CA ASN A 48 11.09 15.75 -18.84
C ASN A 48 11.45 14.42 -18.15
N PHE A 49 12.58 14.38 -17.44
CA PHE A 49 12.99 13.26 -16.59
C PHE A 49 12.22 13.31 -15.27
N PHE A 50 10.89 13.23 -15.34
CA PHE A 50 10.07 13.09 -14.14
C PHE A 50 10.12 11.64 -13.68
N LYS A 51 10.79 11.43 -12.54
CA LYS A 51 10.96 10.10 -11.94
C LYS A 51 9.78 9.70 -11.06
N VAL A 52 8.89 10.64 -10.74
CA VAL A 52 7.72 10.42 -9.89
C VAL A 52 6.48 10.89 -10.62
N SER A 53 5.45 10.05 -10.59
CA SER A 53 4.12 10.36 -11.08
C SER A 53 3.10 9.97 -10.00
N LYS A 54 1.88 10.50 -10.09
CA LYS A 54 0.77 10.10 -9.24
C LYS A 54 -0.24 9.33 -10.06
N ILE A 55 -0.67 8.17 -9.58
CA ILE A 55 -1.80 7.45 -10.14
C ILE A 55 -3.04 7.63 -9.28
N PHE A 56 -4.18 7.69 -9.95
CA PHE A 56 -5.50 7.48 -9.37
C PHE A 56 -6.06 6.16 -9.89
N SER A 57 -6.54 5.32 -8.99
CA SER A 57 -7.03 3.98 -9.36
C SER A 57 -8.24 3.58 -8.53
N LYS A 58 -9.16 2.85 -9.18
CA LYS A 58 -10.41 2.37 -8.57
C LYS A 58 -10.48 0.85 -8.60
N GLU A 59 -10.98 0.26 -7.53
CA GLU A 59 -11.19 -1.17 -7.41
C GLU A 59 -12.22 -1.65 -8.45
N ILE A 60 -11.92 -2.75 -9.15
CA ILE A 60 -12.80 -3.26 -10.23
C ILE A 60 -14.11 -3.83 -9.66
N TYR A 61 -14.03 -4.58 -8.56
CA TYR A 61 -15.15 -5.33 -7.99
C TYR A 61 -15.62 -4.80 -6.63
N GLY A 62 -15.26 -3.56 -6.28
CA GLY A 62 -15.53 -3.00 -4.96
C GLY A 62 -15.68 -1.48 -4.97
N GLN A 63 -15.52 -0.87 -3.80
CA GLN A 63 -15.67 0.58 -3.60
C GLN A 63 -14.40 1.19 -3.02
N SER A 64 -13.27 0.48 -3.10
CA SER A 64 -11.99 1.03 -2.67
C SER A 64 -11.38 1.84 -3.82
N GLU A 65 -10.64 2.88 -3.47
CA GLU A 65 -9.88 3.68 -4.42
C GLU A 65 -8.60 4.18 -3.78
N PHE A 66 -7.60 4.50 -4.59
CA PHE A 66 -6.37 5.07 -4.07
C PHE A 66 -5.73 6.09 -4.99
N PHE A 67 -4.96 6.97 -4.36
CA PHE A 67 -4.04 7.91 -4.97
C PHE A 67 -2.64 7.53 -4.52
N LEU A 68 -1.73 7.32 -5.46
CA LEU A 68 -0.38 6.87 -5.13
C LEU A 68 0.68 7.62 -5.93
N ASP A 69 1.60 8.25 -5.22
CA ASP A 69 2.87 8.66 -5.80
C ASP A 69 3.78 7.44 -5.95
N TYR A 70 4.37 7.27 -7.13
CA TYR A 70 5.23 6.12 -7.43
C TYR A 70 6.42 6.54 -8.29
N ASN A 71 7.49 5.75 -8.25
CA ASN A 71 8.64 5.98 -9.10
C ASN A 71 8.35 5.48 -10.53
N SER A 72 7.94 6.39 -11.39
CA SER A 72 7.59 6.12 -12.79
C SER A 72 8.80 5.89 -13.69
N GLU A 73 10.03 6.09 -13.21
CA GLU A 73 11.24 5.69 -13.93
C GLU A 73 11.41 4.16 -13.92
N ILE A 74 11.20 3.53 -12.75
CA ILE A 74 11.49 2.10 -12.55
C ILE A 74 10.27 1.19 -12.76
N TYR A 75 9.05 1.70 -12.56
CA TYR A 75 7.84 0.92 -12.75
C TYR A 75 6.87 1.71 -13.63
N LYS A 76 6.69 1.28 -14.88
CA LYS A 76 5.90 2.02 -15.88
C LYS A 76 4.44 1.62 -15.78
N ILE A 77 3.59 2.53 -15.31
CA ILE A 77 2.13 2.37 -15.29
C ILE A 77 1.51 3.24 -16.38
N GLN A 78 0.48 2.73 -17.04
CA GLN A 78 -0.30 3.43 -18.06
C GLN A 78 -1.77 3.54 -17.62
N ASN A 79 -2.49 4.50 -18.20
CA ASN A 79 -3.95 4.54 -18.03
C ASN A 79 -4.55 3.23 -18.52
N GLU A 80 -5.65 2.80 -17.89
CA GLU A 80 -6.35 1.54 -18.15
C GLU A 80 -5.61 0.26 -17.74
N ASP A 81 -4.35 0.35 -17.28
CA ASP A 81 -3.66 -0.79 -16.67
C ASP A 81 -4.49 -1.33 -15.50
N ILE A 82 -4.56 -2.66 -15.39
CA ILE A 82 -5.12 -3.35 -14.23
C ILE A 82 -3.96 -3.74 -13.32
N LEU A 83 -4.04 -3.32 -12.07
CA LEU A 83 -3.05 -3.54 -11.03
C LEU A 83 -3.59 -4.54 -10.01
N ASP A 84 -2.87 -5.64 -9.81
CA ASP A 84 -3.05 -6.46 -8.62
C ASP A 84 -2.34 -5.76 -7.47
N VAL A 85 -3.09 -5.38 -6.43
CA VAL A 85 -2.59 -4.63 -5.28
C VAL A 85 -2.79 -5.42 -4.00
N LEU A 86 -1.73 -5.51 -3.19
CA LEU A 86 -1.74 -6.09 -1.86
C LEU A 86 -1.14 -5.09 -0.86
N ILE A 87 -1.89 -4.77 0.18
CA ILE A 87 -1.48 -3.89 1.28
C ILE A 87 -1.48 -4.70 2.57
N ILE A 88 -0.33 -4.76 3.22
CA ILE A 88 -0.14 -5.48 4.49
C ILE A 88 0.35 -4.49 5.54
N GLY A 89 -0.34 -4.44 6.68
CA GLY A 89 0.07 -3.68 7.86
C GLY A 89 0.77 -4.55 8.90
N PHE A 90 1.72 -3.97 9.61
CA PHE A 90 2.50 -4.57 10.69
C PHE A 90 2.47 -3.67 11.93
N SER A 91 2.04 -4.25 13.04
CA SER A 91 2.08 -3.61 14.36
C SER A 91 3.16 -4.21 15.24
N ASN A 92 3.91 -3.36 15.94
CA ASN A 92 4.82 -3.77 17.00
C ASN A 92 4.12 -3.82 18.38
N GLN A 93 2.83 -3.46 18.45
CA GLN A 93 2.10 -3.41 19.71
C GLN A 93 1.61 -4.81 20.10
N ILE A 94 2.49 -5.57 20.76
CA ILE A 94 2.04 -6.61 21.68
C ILE A 94 2.45 -6.18 23.07
N SER A 95 1.53 -5.50 23.75
CA SER A 95 1.69 -5.22 25.18
C SER A 95 1.04 -6.29 26.06
N ASP A 96 0.05 -7.07 25.58
CA ASP A 96 -0.62 -8.09 26.40
C ASP A 96 -1.21 -9.21 25.55
N PHE A 97 -0.46 -10.30 25.35
CA PHE A 97 -0.99 -11.55 24.76
C PHE A 97 -0.68 -12.72 25.70
N ASN A 98 -1.43 -12.82 26.79
CA ASN A 98 -1.38 -13.98 27.70
C ASN A 98 -2.27 -15.16 27.25
N SER A 99 -2.83 -15.14 26.03
CA SER A 99 -3.85 -16.12 25.63
C SER A 99 -3.75 -16.69 24.20
N PHE A 100 -2.68 -16.42 23.44
CA PHE A 100 -2.48 -17.08 22.15
C PHE A 100 -1.25 -17.98 22.18
N GLU A 101 -1.47 -19.27 21.94
CA GLU A 101 -0.41 -20.24 21.68
C GLU A 101 0.41 -19.76 20.48
N LEU A 102 1.68 -19.55 20.73
CA LEU A 102 2.55 -18.72 19.92
C LEU A 102 3.42 -19.65 19.08
N GLU A 103 2.87 -20.16 17.98
CA GLU A 103 3.64 -20.98 17.02
C GLU A 103 4.62 -20.07 16.26
N SER A 104 5.86 -20.03 16.73
CA SER A 104 6.95 -19.36 16.05
C SER A 104 7.46 -20.22 14.90
N ASN A 105 6.81 -20.16 13.74
CA ASN A 105 7.27 -20.88 12.56
C ASN A 105 7.95 -19.94 11.55
N ASN A 106 9.09 -20.40 11.03
CA ASN A 106 9.85 -19.80 9.93
C ASN A 106 9.03 -19.57 8.64
N GLU A 107 7.80 -20.08 8.59
CA GLU A 107 6.84 -19.96 7.48
C GLU A 107 6.50 -18.49 7.16
N ASN A 108 6.53 -17.62 8.16
CA ASN A 108 6.17 -16.22 7.99
C ASN A 108 7.17 -15.40 7.17
N ILE A 109 8.47 -15.71 7.29
CA ILE A 109 9.51 -15.11 6.44
C ILE A 109 9.35 -15.63 5.01
N ASN A 110 8.90 -16.87 4.82
CA ASN A 110 8.65 -17.42 3.50
C ASN A 110 7.45 -16.74 2.83
N LEU A 111 6.40 -16.40 3.58
CA LEU A 111 5.24 -15.69 3.03
C LEU A 111 5.59 -14.32 2.44
N ILE A 112 6.37 -13.49 3.15
CA ILE A 112 6.82 -12.20 2.61
C ILE A 112 7.75 -12.42 1.39
N LYS A 113 8.62 -13.42 1.43
CA LYS A 113 9.47 -13.78 0.28
C LYS A 113 8.65 -14.24 -0.93
N GLU A 114 7.55 -14.94 -0.71
CA GLU A 114 6.61 -15.35 -1.76
C GLU A 114 5.95 -14.13 -2.38
N TYR A 115 5.45 -13.18 -1.57
CA TYR A 115 4.90 -11.93 -2.10
C TYR A 115 5.95 -11.12 -2.89
N ILE A 116 7.18 -11.00 -2.40
CA ILE A 116 8.25 -10.31 -3.14
C ILE A 116 8.53 -10.99 -4.51
N ARG A 117 8.34 -12.31 -4.61
CA ARG A 117 8.51 -13.04 -5.88
C ARG A 117 7.31 -12.88 -6.82
N GLU A 118 6.12 -12.69 -6.26
CA GLU A 118 4.88 -12.59 -7.03
C GLU A 118 4.60 -11.18 -7.57
N PHE A 119 5.13 -10.15 -6.91
CA PHE A 119 4.87 -8.75 -7.22
C PHE A 119 6.08 -8.05 -7.85
N GLU A 120 5.82 -7.07 -8.70
CA GLU A 120 6.84 -6.40 -9.53
C GLU A 120 7.38 -5.14 -8.87
N TYR A 121 6.57 -4.51 -8.01
CA TYR A 121 6.86 -3.26 -7.36
C TYR A 121 6.46 -3.32 -5.89
N VAL A 122 7.38 -2.92 -5.01
CA VAL A 122 7.17 -2.99 -3.56
C VAL A 122 7.62 -1.68 -2.92
N MET A 123 6.81 -1.14 -2.01
CA MET A 123 7.15 0.01 -1.19
C MET A 123 6.90 -0.28 0.28
N GLN A 124 7.80 0.18 1.14
CA GLN A 124 7.68 0.11 2.59
C GLN A 124 7.49 1.51 3.17
N GLY A 125 6.48 1.67 4.01
CA GLY A 125 6.10 2.97 4.56
C GLY A 125 5.41 2.86 5.91
N MET A 126 4.81 3.96 6.35
CA MET A 126 4.09 4.02 7.62
C MET A 126 2.79 4.81 7.47
N ILE A 127 1.71 4.30 8.08
CA ILE A 127 0.44 5.02 8.19
C ILE A 127 0.63 6.16 9.18
N PHE A 128 0.47 7.40 8.73
CA PHE A 128 0.63 8.59 9.57
C PHE A 128 -0.69 9.35 9.81
N HIS A 129 -1.76 8.98 9.11
CA HIS A 129 -3.06 9.59 9.31
C HIS A 129 -4.17 8.62 8.91
N THR A 130 -5.26 8.61 9.66
CA THR A 130 -6.46 7.79 9.41
C THR A 130 -7.70 8.62 9.69
N GLY A 131 -8.81 8.32 9.02
CA GLY A 131 -10.07 8.99 9.30
C GLY A 131 -11.26 8.37 8.60
N LEU A 132 -12.40 9.05 8.75
CA LEU A 132 -13.65 8.72 8.07
C LEU A 132 -14.06 9.91 7.21
N GLU A 133 -14.30 9.68 5.93
CA GLU A 133 -14.80 10.69 4.98
C GLU A 133 -16.01 10.10 4.24
N LYS A 134 -17.19 10.72 4.39
CA LYS A 134 -18.44 10.27 3.74
C LYS A 134 -18.77 8.78 3.97
N ASN A 135 -18.57 8.28 5.19
CA ASN A 135 -18.72 6.86 5.59
C ASN A 135 -17.72 5.88 4.95
N LEU A 136 -16.66 6.38 4.30
CA LEU A 136 -15.52 5.58 3.87
C LEU A 136 -14.38 5.76 4.85
N PHE A 137 -13.75 4.66 5.23
CA PHE A 137 -12.50 4.70 5.95
C PHE A 137 -11.40 5.12 4.98
N PHE A 138 -10.51 5.99 5.44
CA PHE A 138 -9.31 6.34 4.69
C PHE A 138 -8.07 6.33 5.58
N PHE A 139 -6.93 6.10 4.94
CA PHE A 139 -5.64 6.31 5.56
C PHE A 139 -4.65 6.93 4.59
N TYR A 140 -3.66 7.63 5.16
CA TYR A 140 -2.50 8.12 4.45
C TYR A 140 -1.25 7.38 4.90
N THR A 141 -0.41 7.05 3.92
CA THR A 141 0.91 6.45 4.14
C THR A 141 1.98 7.29 3.46
N SER A 142 3.15 7.39 4.08
CA SER A 142 4.37 7.91 3.45
C SER A 142 5.37 6.79 3.20
N PHE A 143 5.90 6.73 1.98
CA PHE A 143 6.96 5.84 1.53
C PHE A 143 8.20 6.68 1.19
N GLY A 144 8.85 7.24 2.22
CA GLY A 144 10.02 8.10 2.02
C GLY A 144 9.71 9.40 1.27
N GLY A 145 8.50 9.94 1.42
CA GLY A 145 8.03 11.15 0.75
C GLY A 145 7.03 10.90 -0.39
N LEU A 146 6.94 9.68 -0.91
CA LEU A 146 5.86 9.28 -1.81
C LEU A 146 4.59 8.99 -1.01
N ILE A 147 3.45 9.58 -1.39
CA ILE A 147 2.22 9.50 -0.60
C ILE A 147 1.23 8.51 -1.22
N LEU A 148 0.62 7.69 -0.36
CA LEU A 148 -0.60 6.95 -0.65
C LEU A 148 -1.76 7.54 0.16
N LYS A 149 -2.88 7.82 -0.51
CA LYS A 149 -4.19 7.95 0.12
C LYS A 149 -5.05 6.79 -0.33
N PHE A 150 -5.50 5.96 0.61
CA PHE A 150 -6.37 4.83 0.32
C PHE A 150 -7.73 5.03 0.97
N TYR A 151 -8.80 4.72 0.23
CA TYR A 151 -10.17 4.71 0.74
C TYR A 151 -10.76 3.32 0.60
N SER A 152 -11.61 2.95 1.54
CA SER A 152 -12.40 1.74 1.43
C SER A 152 -13.69 1.83 2.24
N ASN A 153 -14.72 1.18 1.73
CA ASN A 153 -15.97 0.95 2.44
C ASN A 153 -15.87 -0.20 3.46
N ARG A 154 -14.74 -0.92 3.50
CA ARG A 154 -14.50 -1.96 4.49
C ARG A 154 -14.50 -1.35 5.88
N ASN A 155 -15.27 -1.97 6.77
CA ASN A 155 -15.54 -1.43 8.08
C ASN A 155 -14.37 -1.74 9.04
N TYR A 156 -13.28 -0.99 8.93
CA TYR A 156 -12.15 -1.06 9.86
C TYR A 156 -12.45 -0.43 11.22
N SER A 157 -13.67 0.08 11.45
CA SER A 157 -14.05 0.68 12.73
C SER A 157 -14.00 -0.29 13.93
N LYS A 158 -13.96 -1.60 13.67
CA LYS A 158 -13.86 -2.63 14.72
C LYS A 158 -12.42 -3.04 15.05
N ASP A 159 -11.49 -2.82 14.13
CA ASP A 159 -10.07 -3.11 14.29
C ASP A 159 -9.30 -1.89 13.79
N PRO A 160 -8.89 -0.98 14.69
CA PRO A 160 -8.25 0.23 14.26
C PRO A 160 -6.98 -0.15 13.51
N LEU A 161 -6.95 0.16 12.21
CA LEU A 161 -5.67 0.40 11.57
C LEU A 161 -5.07 1.58 12.29
N LEU A 162 -4.18 1.29 13.24
CA LEU A 162 -3.64 2.30 14.12
C LEU A 162 -2.69 3.18 13.30
N MET A 163 -2.66 4.46 13.68
CA MET A 163 -1.53 5.31 13.34
C MET A 163 -0.23 4.62 13.77
N ASP A 164 0.84 4.89 13.03
CA ASP A 164 2.19 4.35 13.23
C ASP A 164 2.35 2.86 12.87
N TYR A 165 1.39 2.25 12.19
CA TYR A 165 1.59 0.95 11.56
C TYR A 165 2.58 1.05 10.40
N ASN A 166 3.57 0.16 10.42
CA ASN A 166 4.41 -0.08 9.25
C ASN A 166 3.57 -0.78 8.20
N ILE A 167 3.70 -0.40 6.93
CA ILE A 167 2.99 -1.07 5.85
C ILE A 167 3.93 -1.44 4.73
N PHE A 168 3.58 -2.52 4.04
CA PHE A 168 4.09 -2.84 2.73
C PHE A 168 2.97 -2.76 1.71
N LEU A 169 3.28 -2.10 0.60
CA LEU A 169 2.45 -2.04 -0.59
C LEU A 169 3.13 -2.84 -1.69
N PHE A 170 2.45 -3.85 -2.19
CA PHE A 170 2.89 -4.70 -3.29
C PHE A 170 1.98 -4.45 -4.50
N ILE A 171 2.58 -4.26 -5.66
CA ILE A 171 1.88 -4.00 -6.93
C ILE A 171 2.52 -4.83 -8.04
N ARG A 172 1.67 -5.39 -8.90
CA ARG A 172 2.06 -5.92 -10.21
C ARG A 172 0.98 -5.62 -11.23
N LYS A 173 1.31 -5.64 -12.51
CA LYS A 173 0.27 -5.63 -13.54
C LYS A 173 -0.44 -6.98 -13.58
N ALA A 174 -1.76 -6.96 -13.62
CA ALA A 174 -2.52 -8.17 -13.83
C ALA A 174 -2.18 -8.75 -15.21
N LYS A 175 -1.94 -10.06 -15.27
CA LYS A 175 -1.75 -10.75 -16.54
C LYS A 175 -3.14 -10.90 -17.17
N VAL A 176 -3.35 -10.22 -18.30
CA VAL A 176 -4.51 -10.41 -19.17
C VAL A 176 -4.34 -11.70 -19.97
#